data_AF-B1XWE0-F1
#
_entry.id   AF-B1XWE0-F1
#
_cell.length_a   1.000
_cell.length_b   1.000
_cell.length_c   1.000
_cell.angle_alpha   90.00
_cell.angle_beta   90.00
_cell.angle_gamma   90.00
#
_symmetry.space_group_name_H-M   'P 1'
#
loop_
_entity.id
_entity.type
_entity.pdbx_description
1 polymer ?
#
loop_
_entity_poly.entity_id
_entity_poly.type
_entity_poly.pdbx_seq_one_letter_code
_entity_poly.pdbx_strand_id
1 'polypeptide(L)'
;MRRVPTGWLTLIGLVTLLGSTWQVSQLGWFESGDDVGYWLGVVGGSMMLLLLLYPLRKHVRVLHRWGKVKAWLWGHMLLGIGGPLLILLHCRFQASSLNAAAALYSMLVVAGSGVLGRFLYVRVNRGLVAERNALRDLREHNGLDGDRRSVLWFAPTVQAALDAFERDALDRATSAGRHWVRLLLVLPVRSWMLRLRVQHQARLALRQLAAEQGWDGTNLRRRQRVVRRAVVAYFTAVMRVALFAAWERLFALWHVAHIPFVFLLVIAGVVHVVAVHAY
;
A
#
# COMPACT_ATOMS: atom_id res chain seq x y z
N MET A 1 12.97 1.95 24.31
CA MET A 1 11.63 2.49 23.99
C MET A 1 11.39 2.38 22.48
N ARG A 2 10.54 1.46 22.02
CA ARG A 2 10.21 1.31 20.59
C ARG A 2 9.34 2.50 20.18
N ARG A 3 9.85 3.41 19.33
CA ARG A 3 9.06 4.53 18.81
C ARG A 3 7.83 3.97 18.11
N VAL A 4 6.65 4.36 18.57
CA VAL A 4 5.39 4.02 17.92
C VAL A 4 5.51 4.49 16.46
N PRO A 5 5.31 3.61 15.46
CA PRO A 5 5.39 4.04 14.07
C PRO A 5 4.42 5.20 13.88
N THR A 6 4.87 6.30 13.30
CA THR A 6 4.11 7.56 13.18
C THR A 6 2.70 7.39 12.58
N GLY A 7 2.47 6.33 11.79
CA GLY A 7 1.16 5.99 11.26
C GLY A 7 0.14 5.47 12.30
N TRP A 8 0.58 4.82 13.37
CA TRP A 8 -0.32 4.42 14.45
C TRP A 8 -0.78 5.62 15.27
N LEU A 9 0.09 6.60 15.49
CA LEU A 9 -0.26 7.84 16.16
C LEU A 9 -1.34 8.61 15.38
N THR A 10 -1.28 8.61 14.04
CA THR A 10 -2.31 9.24 13.22
C THR A 10 -3.66 8.52 13.29
N LEU A 11 -3.65 7.18 13.33
CA LEU A 11 -4.87 6.38 13.47
C LEU A 11 -5.51 6.57 14.85
N ILE A 12 -4.68 6.53 15.91
CA ILE A 12 -5.13 6.79 17.28
C ILE A 12 -5.71 8.20 17.38
N GLY A 13 -5.01 9.22 16.87
CA GLY A 13 -5.49 10.59 16.85
C GLY A 13 -6.83 10.74 16.12
N LEU A 14 -7.02 10.05 15.00
CA LEU A 14 -8.29 10.05 14.26
C LEU A 14 -9.42 9.38 15.05
N VAL A 15 -9.17 8.24 15.70
CA VAL A 15 -10.15 7.55 16.56
C VAL A 15 -10.52 8.40 17.76
N THR A 16 -9.54 9.03 18.41
CA THR A 16 -9.78 9.96 19.52
C THR A 16 -10.61 11.15 19.07
N LEU A 17 -10.32 11.73 17.90
CA LEU A 17 -11.06 12.85 17.33
C LEU A 17 -12.51 12.47 16.98
N LEU A 18 -12.73 11.29 16.42
CA LEU A 18 -14.08 10.77 16.16
C LEU A 18 -14.84 10.54 17.48
N GLY A 19 -14.19 9.94 18.47
CA GLY A 19 -14.77 9.71 19.80
C GLY A 19 -15.15 11.01 20.51
N SER A 20 -14.30 12.03 20.46
CA SER A 20 -14.60 13.36 21.03
C SER A 20 -15.76 14.04 20.29
N THR A 21 -15.81 13.91 18.96
CA THR A 21 -16.89 14.46 18.13
C THR A 21 -18.23 13.81 18.47
N TRP A 22 -18.23 12.48 18.65
CA TRP A 22 -19.40 11.76 19.11
C TRP A 22 -19.82 12.16 20.52
N GLN A 23 -18.88 12.29 21.44
CA GLN A 23 -19.20 12.76 22.79
C GLN A 23 -19.85 14.15 22.77
N VAL A 24 -19.32 15.08 21.96
CA VAL A 24 -19.89 16.42 21.79
C VAL A 24 -21.30 16.38 21.21
N SER A 25 -21.57 15.52 20.23
CA SER A 25 -22.93 15.41 19.67
C SER A 25 -23.97 14.87 20.65
N GLN A 26 -23.53 14.14 21.69
CA GLN A 26 -24.41 13.64 22.75
C GLN A 26 -24.68 14.66 23.86
N LEU A 27 -23.93 15.76 23.95
CA LEU A 27 -24.10 16.78 25.00
C LEU A 27 -25.35 17.66 24.81
N GLY A 28 -26.06 17.53 23.68
CA GLY A 28 -27.32 18.23 23.44
C GLY A 28 -27.19 19.75 23.27
N TRP A 29 -26.00 20.26 22.96
CA TRP A 29 -25.74 21.70 22.81
C TRP A 29 -26.35 22.33 21.55
N PHE A 30 -26.82 21.53 20.59
CA PHE A 30 -27.39 21.99 19.32
C PHE A 30 -28.21 20.87 18.66
N GLU A 31 -29.30 21.22 17.97
CA GLU A 31 -30.07 20.32 17.12
C GLU A 31 -29.72 20.49 15.63
N SER A 32 -30.02 19.46 14.82
CA SER A 32 -29.77 19.48 13.37
C SER A 32 -30.59 20.55 12.63
N GLY A 33 -31.66 21.08 13.25
CA GLY A 33 -32.51 22.15 12.73
C GLY A 33 -32.20 23.55 13.27
N ASP A 34 -31.29 23.67 14.25
CA ASP A 34 -30.91 24.97 14.81
C ASP A 34 -29.88 25.68 13.91
N ASP A 35 -29.72 27.00 14.07
CA ASP A 35 -28.77 27.82 13.32
C ASP A 35 -27.35 27.23 13.34
N VAL A 36 -26.93 26.67 14.48
CA VAL A 36 -25.62 26.02 14.64
C VAL A 36 -25.52 24.77 13.77
N GLY A 37 -26.56 23.92 13.77
CA GLY A 37 -26.65 22.74 12.93
C GLY A 37 -26.56 23.11 11.46
N TYR A 38 -27.32 24.12 11.02
CA TYR A 38 -27.30 24.61 9.65
C TYR A 38 -25.89 25.04 9.20
N TRP A 39 -25.21 25.90 9.97
CA TRP A 39 -23.87 26.38 9.61
C TRP A 39 -22.81 25.26 9.64
N LEU A 40 -22.92 24.29 10.54
CA LEU A 40 -22.07 23.10 10.51
C LEU A 40 -22.22 22.32 9.19
N GLY A 41 -23.46 22.17 8.72
CA GLY A 41 -23.76 21.55 7.43
C GLY A 41 -23.19 22.34 6.25
N VAL A 42 -23.38 23.67 6.23
CA VAL A 42 -22.87 24.55 5.16
C VAL A 42 -21.35 24.54 5.12
N VAL A 43 -20.67 24.70 6.26
CA VAL A 43 -19.21 24.71 6.32
C VAL A 43 -18.66 23.33 5.96
N GLY A 44 -19.22 22.26 6.54
CA GLY A 44 -18.84 20.88 6.23
C GLY A 44 -19.01 20.55 4.75
N GLY A 45 -20.18 20.84 4.17
CA GLY A 45 -20.45 20.65 2.75
C GLY A 45 -19.53 21.48 1.85
N SER A 46 -19.23 22.72 2.23
CA SER A 46 -18.27 23.58 1.52
C SER A 46 -16.86 22.98 1.52
N MET A 47 -16.41 22.42 2.66
CA MET A 47 -15.14 21.70 2.73
C MET A 47 -15.13 20.46 1.82
N MET A 48 -16.25 19.73 1.75
CA MET A 48 -16.43 18.58 0.85
C MET A 48 -16.44 18.94 -0.63
N LEU A 49 -16.88 20.14 -1.00
CA LEU A 49 -16.75 20.65 -2.36
C LEU A 49 -15.31 21.10 -2.64
N LEU A 50 -14.70 21.83 -1.71
CA LEU A 50 -13.35 22.35 -1.86
C LEU A 50 -12.29 21.25 -1.99
N LEU A 51 -12.47 20.09 -1.34
CA LEU A 51 -11.51 18.99 -1.47
C LEU A 51 -11.42 18.43 -2.90
N LEU A 52 -12.43 18.65 -3.76
CA LEU A 52 -12.43 18.28 -5.19
C LEU A 52 -11.47 19.13 -6.02
N LEU A 53 -11.02 20.29 -5.52
CA LEU A 53 -10.01 21.10 -6.20
C LEU A 53 -8.67 20.35 -6.31
N TYR A 54 -8.34 19.47 -5.37
CA TYR A 54 -7.11 18.68 -5.45
C TYR A 54 -7.06 17.73 -6.67
N PRO A 55 -8.03 16.81 -6.86
CA PRO A 55 -8.06 15.98 -8.06
C PRO A 55 -8.25 16.83 -9.31
N LEU A 56 -9.05 17.91 -9.29
CA LEU A 56 -9.21 18.80 -10.44
C LEU A 56 -7.88 19.43 -10.85
N ARG A 57 -7.09 19.94 -9.89
CA ARG A 57 -5.74 20.46 -10.09
C ARG A 57 -4.79 19.40 -10.62
N LYS A 58 -5.00 18.12 -10.33
CA LYS A 58 -4.15 17.04 -10.87
C LYS A 58 -4.45 16.74 -12.35
N HIS A 59 -5.68 16.94 -12.81
CA HIS A 59 -6.09 16.59 -14.17
C HIS A 59 -6.12 17.80 -15.14
N VAL A 60 -6.35 19.01 -14.62
CA VAL A 60 -6.41 20.24 -15.42
C VAL A 60 -5.02 20.88 -15.53
N ARG A 61 -4.49 20.94 -16.76
CA ARG A 61 -3.13 21.44 -17.06
C ARG A 61 -2.89 22.88 -16.58
N VAL A 62 -3.91 23.74 -16.62
CA VAL A 62 -3.82 25.15 -16.20
C VAL A 62 -3.54 25.27 -14.70
N LEU A 63 -4.13 24.40 -13.88
CA LEU A 63 -3.97 24.40 -12.42
C LEU A 63 -2.65 23.76 -11.97
N HIS A 64 -1.88 23.12 -12.87
CA HIS A 64 -0.59 22.50 -12.50
C HIS A 64 0.44 23.51 -11.99
N ARG A 65 0.35 24.77 -12.42
CA ARG A 65 1.25 25.86 -12.00
C ARG A 65 0.93 26.40 -10.60
N TRP A 66 -0.22 26.03 -10.03
CA TRP A 66 -0.66 26.57 -8.75
C TRP A 66 -0.07 25.76 -7.61
N GLY A 67 0.93 26.35 -6.94
CA GLY A 67 1.50 25.87 -5.68
C GLY A 67 2.16 24.48 -5.72
N LYS A 68 2.77 24.12 -4.59
CA LYS A 68 3.45 22.81 -4.41
C LYS A 68 2.40 21.71 -4.25
N VAL A 69 2.55 20.59 -4.96
CA VAL A 69 1.65 19.42 -4.87
C VAL A 69 1.48 18.93 -3.42
N LYS A 70 2.56 18.97 -2.63
CA LYS A 70 2.55 18.58 -1.21
C LYS A 70 1.57 19.42 -0.37
N ALA A 71 1.46 20.72 -0.65
CA ALA A 71 0.56 21.62 0.08
C ALA A 71 -0.91 21.31 -0.24
N TRP A 72 -1.22 21.12 -1.53
CA TRP A 72 -2.56 20.72 -1.97
C TRP A 72 -3.00 19.37 -1.39
N LEU A 73 -2.09 18.40 -1.36
CA LEU A 73 -2.39 17.11 -0.74
C LEU A 73 -2.66 17.24 0.76
N TRP A 74 -1.90 18.09 1.46
CA TRP A 74 -2.13 18.35 2.88
C TRP A 74 -3.47 19.05 3.12
N GLY A 75 -3.81 20.06 2.30
CA GLY A 75 -5.11 20.71 2.33
C GLY A 75 -6.27 19.75 2.05
N HIS A 76 -6.12 18.86 1.06
CA HIS A 76 -7.10 17.82 0.77
C HIS A 76 -7.31 16.86 1.96
N MET A 77 -6.23 16.46 2.65
CA MET A 77 -6.34 15.64 3.86
C MET A 77 -7.02 16.39 5.01
N LEU A 78 -6.70 17.67 5.20
CA LEU A 78 -7.32 18.50 6.23
C LEU A 78 -8.82 18.64 5.98
N LEU A 79 -9.21 19.00 4.77
CA LEU A 79 -10.62 19.14 4.37
C LEU A 79 -11.35 17.79 4.39
N GLY A 80 -10.69 16.72 3.96
CA GLY A 80 -11.24 15.36 3.93
C GLY A 80 -11.37 14.69 5.31
N ILE A 81 -10.82 15.28 6.38
CA ILE A 81 -11.06 14.87 7.76
C ILE A 81 -12.02 15.87 8.43
N GLY A 82 -11.77 17.18 8.30
CA GLY A 82 -12.58 18.21 8.93
C GLY A 82 -14.01 18.29 8.39
N GLY A 83 -14.19 18.20 7.06
CA GLY A 83 -15.51 18.23 6.42
C GLY A 83 -16.43 17.12 6.94
N PRO A 84 -15.99 15.85 6.93
CA PRO A 84 -16.78 14.75 7.49
C PRO A 84 -17.11 14.88 8.97
N LEU A 85 -16.20 15.43 9.79
CA LEU A 85 -16.47 15.65 11.21
C LEU A 85 -17.57 16.70 11.42
N LEU A 86 -17.54 17.80 10.67
CA LEU A 86 -18.60 18.82 10.75
C LEU A 86 -19.95 18.28 10.26
N ILE A 87 -19.95 17.45 9.21
CA ILE A 87 -21.18 16.81 8.71
C ILE A 87 -21.72 15.79 9.74
N LEU A 88 -20.85 15.02 10.40
CA LEU A 88 -21.26 14.11 11.47
C LEU A 88 -21.88 14.85 12.67
N LEU A 89 -21.36 16.03 13.01
CA LEU A 89 -21.95 16.90 14.02
C LEU A 89 -23.29 17.48 13.56
N HIS A 90 -23.36 17.98 12.33
CA HIS A 90 -24.60 18.50 11.72
C HIS A 90 -25.74 17.48 11.79
N CYS A 91 -25.47 16.22 11.46
CA CYS A 91 -26.48 15.17 11.46
C CYS A 91 -26.57 14.40 12.79
N ARG A 92 -25.76 14.76 13.80
CA ARG A 92 -25.65 14.04 15.09
C ARG A 92 -25.51 12.52 14.94
N PHE A 93 -24.73 12.09 13.94
CA PHE A 93 -24.54 10.67 13.60
C PHE A 93 -25.81 9.91 13.17
N GLN A 94 -26.90 10.61 12.84
CA GLN A 94 -28.17 10.04 12.40
C GLN A 94 -28.54 10.54 11.00
N ALA A 95 -29.23 9.72 10.22
CA ALA A 95 -29.72 10.10 8.90
C ALA A 95 -31.26 10.03 8.90
N SER A 96 -31.90 11.15 8.57
CA SER A 96 -33.37 11.30 8.60
C SER A 96 -34.07 10.85 7.32
N SER A 97 -33.34 10.66 6.22
CA SER A 97 -33.88 10.24 4.92
C SER A 97 -32.93 9.30 4.19
N LEU A 98 -33.45 8.57 3.19
CA LEU A 98 -32.64 7.69 2.34
C LEU A 98 -31.53 8.46 1.59
N ASN A 99 -31.82 9.66 1.10
CA ASN A 99 -30.82 10.49 0.42
C ASN A 99 -29.75 11.00 1.40
N ALA A 100 -30.16 11.45 2.60
CA ALA A 100 -29.21 11.84 3.64
C ALA A 100 -28.32 10.66 4.08
N ALA A 101 -28.88 9.46 4.18
CA ALA A 101 -28.13 8.24 4.45
C ALA A 101 -27.13 7.92 3.34
N ALA A 102 -27.54 8.04 2.07
CA ALA A 102 -26.65 7.83 0.93
C ALA A 102 -25.46 8.82 0.94
N ALA A 103 -25.70 10.11 1.21
CA ALA A 103 -24.66 11.12 1.35
C ALA A 103 -23.73 10.82 2.55
N LEU A 104 -24.30 10.48 3.71
CA LEU A 104 -23.53 10.18 4.92
C LEU A 104 -22.64 8.95 4.75
N TYR A 105 -23.19 7.83 4.29
CA TYR A 105 -22.41 6.59 4.15
C TYR A 105 -21.39 6.68 3.02
N SER A 106 -21.71 7.32 1.88
CA SER A 106 -20.73 7.56 0.83
C SER A 106 -19.58 8.45 1.31
N MET A 107 -19.88 9.50 2.10
CA MET A 107 -18.85 10.32 2.75
C MET A 107 -17.95 9.49 3.66
N LEU A 108 -18.52 8.67 4.53
CA LEU A 108 -17.75 7.83 5.45
C LEU A 108 -16.87 6.83 4.69
N VAL A 109 -17.39 6.21 3.63
CA VAL A 109 -16.63 5.31 2.76
C VAL A 109 -15.50 6.06 2.06
N VAL A 110 -15.74 7.25 1.50
CA VAL A 110 -14.73 8.07 0.82
C VAL A 110 -13.65 8.52 1.81
N ALA A 111 -14.02 9.13 2.94
CA ALA A 111 -13.07 9.62 3.94
C ALA A 111 -12.25 8.48 4.55
N GLY A 112 -12.92 7.40 4.97
CA GLY A 112 -12.28 6.21 5.53
C GLY A 112 -11.36 5.52 4.53
N SER A 113 -11.82 5.31 3.29
CA SER A 113 -10.99 4.71 2.24
C SER A 113 -9.82 5.61 1.83
N GLY A 114 -9.95 6.93 1.90
CA GLY A 114 -8.85 7.88 1.65
C GLY A 114 -7.75 7.77 2.70
N VAL A 115 -8.12 7.76 3.99
CA VAL A 115 -7.18 7.59 5.11
C VAL A 115 -6.49 6.23 5.07
N LEU A 116 -7.27 5.15 4.92
CA LEU A 116 -6.74 3.79 4.81
C LEU A 116 -5.84 3.60 3.59
N GLY A 117 -6.27 4.11 2.43
CA GLY A 117 -5.51 4.05 1.19
C GLY A 117 -4.14 4.70 1.33
N ARG A 118 -4.08 5.89 1.95
CA ARG A 118 -2.79 6.58 2.22
C ARG A 118 -1.90 5.78 3.18
N PHE A 119 -2.47 5.26 4.27
CA PHE A 119 -1.72 4.51 5.27
C PHE A 119 -1.10 3.24 4.66
N LEU A 120 -1.90 2.48 3.91
CA LEU A 120 -1.46 1.25 3.25
C LEU A 120 -0.45 1.55 2.14
N TYR A 121 -0.70 2.56 1.30
CA TYR A 121 0.21 2.96 0.22
C TYR A 121 1.61 3.30 0.73
N VAL A 122 1.72 4.11 1.79
CA VAL A 122 3.03 4.49 2.36
C VAL A 122 3.75 3.26 2.92
N ARG A 123 3.02 2.35 3.56
CA ARG A 123 3.63 1.15 4.17
C ARG A 123 4.11 0.15 3.13
N VAL A 124 3.30 -0.10 2.10
CA VAL A 124 3.64 -1.03 1.02
C VAL A 124 4.80 -0.49 0.20
N ASN A 125 4.78 0.79 -0.18
CA ASN A 125 5.87 1.39 -0.95
C ASN A 125 7.19 1.41 -0.16
N ARG A 126 7.16 1.80 1.13
CA ARG A 126 8.37 1.74 1.99
C ARG A 126 8.87 0.31 2.16
N GLY A 127 7.95 -0.65 2.33
CA GLY A 127 8.30 -2.08 2.41
C GLY A 127 8.97 -2.58 1.13
N LEU A 128 8.42 -2.22 -0.03
CA LEU A 128 9.01 -2.57 -1.32
C LEU A 128 10.42 -2.00 -1.50
N VAL A 129 10.64 -0.74 -1.13
CA VAL A 129 11.97 -0.12 -1.19
C VAL A 129 12.94 -0.83 -0.25
N ALA A 130 12.51 -1.15 0.97
CA ALA A 130 13.35 -1.87 1.94
C ALA A 130 13.74 -3.27 1.43
N GLU A 131 12.80 -4.03 0.88
CA GLU A 131 13.08 -5.37 0.34
C GLU A 131 13.95 -5.32 -0.93
N ARG A 132 13.79 -4.29 -1.78
CA ARG A 132 14.68 -4.08 -2.94
C ARG A 132 16.11 -3.80 -2.52
N ASN A 133 16.30 -2.97 -1.49
CA ASN A 133 17.62 -2.69 -0.93
C ASN A 133 18.22 -3.96 -0.31
N ALA A 134 17.44 -4.72 0.46
CA ALA A 134 17.90 -5.98 1.05
C ALA A 134 18.31 -7.01 -0.01
N LEU A 135 17.59 -7.10 -1.13
CA LEU A 135 17.97 -7.94 -2.27
C LEU A 135 19.29 -7.48 -2.90
N ARG A 136 19.45 -6.17 -3.13
CA ARG A 136 20.68 -5.60 -3.68
C ARG A 136 21.88 -5.89 -2.76
N ASP A 137 21.75 -5.60 -1.47
CA ASP A 137 22.80 -5.85 -0.49
C ASP A 137 23.16 -7.35 -0.46
N LEU A 138 22.18 -8.25 -0.60
CA LEU A 138 22.43 -9.69 -0.67
C LEU A 138 23.21 -10.11 -1.93
N ARG A 139 22.97 -9.46 -3.08
CA ARG A 139 23.72 -9.71 -4.32
C ARG A 139 25.17 -9.28 -4.19
N GLU A 140 25.39 -8.07 -3.66
CA GLU A 140 26.71 -7.51 -3.39
C GLU A 140 27.52 -8.40 -2.43
N HIS A 141 26.93 -8.81 -1.31
CA HIS A 141 27.60 -9.65 -0.30
C HIS A 141 27.96 -11.05 -0.83
N ASN A 142 27.15 -11.63 -1.71
CA ASN A 142 27.41 -12.96 -2.27
C ASN A 142 28.23 -12.93 -3.57
N GLY A 143 28.67 -11.76 -4.03
CA GLY A 143 29.43 -11.60 -5.27
C GLY A 143 28.64 -11.97 -6.52
N LEU A 144 27.31 -11.80 -6.48
CA LEU A 144 26.43 -12.13 -7.61
C LEU A 144 26.35 -11.01 -8.67
N ASP A 145 26.92 -9.83 -8.38
CA ASP A 145 26.97 -8.68 -9.28
C ASP A 145 28.25 -8.62 -10.14
N GLY A 146 29.08 -9.67 -10.12
CA GLY A 146 30.20 -9.87 -11.07
C GLY A 146 31.56 -9.31 -10.63
N ASP A 147 31.60 -8.41 -9.66
CA ASP A 147 32.85 -7.73 -9.23
C ASP A 147 33.66 -8.51 -8.18
N ARG A 148 33.08 -9.58 -7.61
CA ARG A 148 33.70 -10.45 -6.59
C ARG A 148 33.50 -11.91 -6.95
N ARG A 149 34.34 -12.80 -6.39
CA ARG A 149 34.17 -14.25 -6.55
C ARG A 149 32.84 -14.69 -5.94
N SER A 150 31.86 -14.95 -6.80
CA SER A 150 30.53 -15.45 -6.45
C SER A 150 30.60 -16.63 -5.50
N VAL A 151 29.75 -16.68 -4.47
CA VAL A 151 29.61 -17.86 -3.59
C VAL A 151 29.23 -19.11 -4.41
N LEU A 152 28.63 -18.92 -5.58
CA LEU A 152 28.18 -19.95 -6.51
C LEU A 152 29.12 -20.11 -7.72
N TRP A 153 30.37 -19.63 -7.64
CA TRP A 153 31.35 -19.68 -8.74
C TRP A 153 31.56 -21.11 -9.31
N PHE A 154 31.40 -22.14 -8.46
CA PHE A 154 31.55 -23.55 -8.83
C PHE A 154 30.30 -24.15 -9.51
N ALA A 155 29.19 -23.39 -9.56
CA ALA A 155 27.90 -23.84 -10.09
C ALA A 155 27.26 -22.77 -10.99
N PRO A 156 27.83 -22.50 -12.18
CA PRO A 156 27.34 -21.46 -13.10
C PRO A 156 25.89 -21.71 -13.55
N THR A 157 25.47 -22.97 -13.67
CA THR A 157 24.08 -23.34 -13.97
C THR A 157 23.10 -22.93 -12.88
N VAL A 158 23.52 -23.04 -11.61
CA VAL A 158 22.74 -22.60 -10.45
C VAL A 158 22.63 -21.08 -10.44
N GLN A 159 23.72 -20.36 -10.69
CA GLN A 159 23.71 -18.90 -10.79
C GLN A 159 22.78 -18.42 -11.92
N ALA A 160 22.89 -18.99 -13.13
CA ALA A 160 22.02 -18.65 -14.24
C ALA A 160 20.53 -18.93 -13.96
N ALA A 161 20.22 -20.00 -13.21
CA ALA A 161 18.85 -20.31 -12.80
C ALA A 161 18.29 -19.28 -11.79
N LEU A 162 19.13 -18.77 -10.88
CA LEU A 162 18.74 -17.69 -9.97
C LEU A 162 18.47 -16.38 -10.72
N ASP A 163 19.35 -16.01 -11.65
CA ASP A 163 19.21 -14.80 -12.46
C ASP A 163 17.99 -14.87 -13.40
N ALA A 164 17.70 -16.05 -13.95
CA ALA A 164 16.49 -16.29 -14.74
C ALA A 164 15.22 -16.17 -13.88
N PHE A 165 15.24 -16.70 -12.65
CA PHE A 165 14.12 -16.56 -11.72
C PHE A 165 13.91 -15.11 -11.28
N GLU A 166 14.97 -14.38 -10.96
CA GLU A 166 14.88 -12.97 -10.60
C GLU A 166 14.27 -12.16 -11.74
N ARG A 167 14.76 -12.35 -12.98
CA ARG A 167 14.21 -11.66 -14.15
C ARG A 167 12.73 -11.98 -14.34
N ASP A 168 12.32 -13.24 -14.29
CA ASP A 168 10.91 -13.65 -14.43
C ASP A 168 10.01 -13.10 -13.30
N ALA A 169 10.50 -13.11 -12.06
CA ALA A 169 9.75 -12.65 -10.88
C ALA A 169 9.63 -11.12 -10.80
N LEU A 170 10.66 -10.39 -11.26
CA LEU A 170 10.75 -8.94 -11.19
C LEU A 170 10.39 -8.23 -12.49
N ASP A 171 10.10 -8.97 -13.56
CA ASP A 171 9.79 -8.41 -14.87
C ASP A 171 8.65 -7.38 -14.78
N ARG A 172 8.99 -6.14 -15.15
CA ARG A 172 8.07 -5.01 -15.16
C ARG A 172 7.18 -4.99 -16.40
N ALA A 173 7.57 -5.68 -17.48
CA ALA A 173 6.89 -5.65 -18.77
C ALA A 173 5.52 -6.37 -18.78
N THR A 174 5.20 -7.13 -17.73
CA THR A 174 3.94 -7.86 -17.59
C THR A 174 2.85 -6.95 -16.99
N SER A 175 2.36 -6.04 -17.84
CA SER A 175 1.40 -4.97 -17.57
C SER A 175 -0.09 -5.35 -17.76
N ALA A 176 -0.42 -6.64 -17.88
CA ALA A 176 -1.80 -7.09 -18.05
C ALA A 176 -2.48 -7.43 -16.70
N GLY A 177 -3.72 -6.98 -16.53
CA GLY A 177 -4.50 -7.03 -15.27
C GLY A 177 -4.71 -8.40 -14.60
N ARG A 178 -4.32 -9.52 -15.24
CA ARG A 178 -4.34 -10.88 -14.66
C ARG A 178 -3.04 -11.28 -13.93
N HIS A 179 -2.05 -10.39 -13.89
CA HIS A 179 -0.70 -10.73 -13.43
C HIS A 179 -0.56 -10.85 -11.90
N TRP A 180 -1.37 -10.15 -11.10
CA TRP A 180 -1.31 -10.26 -9.64
C TRP A 180 -1.73 -11.66 -9.15
N VAL A 181 -2.68 -12.31 -9.83
CA VAL A 181 -3.05 -13.71 -9.56
C VAL A 181 -1.86 -14.64 -9.79
N ARG A 182 -1.13 -14.46 -10.90
CA ARG A 182 0.09 -15.23 -11.20
C ARG A 182 1.16 -14.99 -10.12
N LEU A 183 1.41 -13.75 -9.74
CA LEU A 183 2.42 -13.38 -8.74
C LEU A 183 2.09 -13.89 -7.34
N LEU A 184 0.80 -13.92 -6.95
CA LEU A 184 0.38 -14.34 -5.61
C LEU A 184 0.12 -15.85 -5.49
N LEU A 185 -0.36 -16.51 -6.54
CA LEU A 185 -0.73 -17.94 -6.49
C LEU A 185 0.29 -18.86 -7.18
N VAL A 186 0.79 -18.48 -8.36
CA VAL A 186 1.62 -19.36 -9.20
C VAL A 186 3.11 -19.22 -8.86
N LEU A 187 3.57 -17.98 -8.68
CA LEU A 187 4.99 -17.70 -8.44
C LEU A 187 5.54 -18.34 -7.15
N PRO A 188 4.81 -18.37 -6.01
CA PRO A 188 5.29 -19.06 -4.81
C PRO A 188 5.51 -20.56 -5.03
N VAL A 189 4.59 -21.23 -5.72
CA VAL A 189 4.70 -22.66 -6.03
C VAL A 189 5.87 -22.92 -6.98
N ARG A 190 5.98 -22.14 -8.06
CA ARG A 190 7.11 -22.22 -9.00
C ARG A 190 8.45 -21.95 -8.32
N SER A 191 8.52 -20.96 -7.43
CA SER A 191 9.73 -20.64 -6.67
C SER A 191 10.14 -21.79 -5.75
N TRP A 192 9.18 -22.46 -5.12
CA TRP A 192 9.42 -23.60 -4.25
C TRP A 192 9.99 -24.78 -5.04
N MET A 193 9.38 -25.12 -6.18
CA MET A 193 9.85 -26.19 -7.06
C MET A 193 11.25 -25.90 -7.61
N LEU A 194 11.49 -24.68 -8.11
CA LEU A 194 12.79 -24.29 -8.66
C LEU A 194 13.86 -24.29 -7.58
N ARG A 195 13.55 -23.82 -6.38
CA ARG A 195 14.47 -23.86 -5.23
C ARG A 195 14.91 -25.28 -4.89
N LEU A 196 14.01 -26.25 -4.91
CA LEU A 196 14.36 -27.66 -4.67
C LEU A 196 15.32 -28.20 -5.75
N ARG A 197 15.04 -27.90 -7.03
CA ARG A 197 15.91 -28.28 -8.16
C ARG A 197 17.30 -27.66 -8.07
N VAL A 198 17.36 -26.35 -7.84
CA VAL A 198 18.62 -25.59 -7.72
C VAL A 198 19.43 -26.06 -6.52
N GLN A 199 18.79 -26.34 -5.38
CA GLN A 199 19.48 -26.89 -4.22
C GLN A 199 20.06 -28.28 -4.49
N HIS A 200 19.34 -29.12 -5.23
CA HIS A 200 19.83 -30.44 -5.62
C HIS A 200 21.07 -30.31 -6.52
N GLN A 201 21.00 -29.47 -7.56
CA GLN A 201 22.13 -29.20 -8.46
C GLN A 201 23.34 -28.62 -7.73
N ALA A 202 23.13 -27.66 -6.83
CA ALA A 202 24.21 -27.09 -6.02
C ALA A 202 24.88 -28.12 -5.12
N ARG A 203 24.11 -29.07 -4.55
CA ARG A 203 24.67 -30.16 -3.73
C ARG A 203 25.51 -31.13 -4.57
N LEU A 204 25.09 -31.43 -5.79
CA LEU A 204 25.84 -32.30 -6.71
C LEU A 204 27.15 -31.64 -7.14
N ALA A 205 27.10 -30.38 -7.60
CA ALA A 205 28.29 -29.63 -8.00
C ALA A 205 29.30 -29.50 -6.85
N LEU A 206 28.82 -29.25 -5.63
CA LEU A 206 29.70 -29.15 -4.46
C LEU A 206 30.30 -30.49 -4.03
N ARG A 207 29.61 -31.62 -4.28
CA ARG A 207 30.16 -32.97 -4.04
C ARG A 207 31.26 -33.33 -5.03
N GLN A 208 31.10 -32.96 -6.30
CA GLN A 208 32.15 -33.15 -7.32
C GLN A 208 33.41 -32.37 -6.95
N LEU A 209 33.25 -31.09 -6.60
CA LEU A 209 34.36 -30.25 -6.14
C LEU A 209 35.04 -30.79 -4.87
N ALA A 210 34.26 -31.35 -3.95
CA ALA A 210 34.80 -31.95 -2.73
C ALA A 210 35.63 -33.21 -3.00
N ALA A 211 35.24 -34.02 -3.99
CA ALA A 211 36.01 -35.18 -4.43
C ALA A 211 37.33 -34.75 -5.10
N GLU A 212 37.29 -33.71 -5.94
CA GLU A 212 38.48 -33.17 -6.61
C GLU A 212 39.48 -32.55 -5.63
N GLN A 213 39.00 -31.87 -4.58
CA GLN A 213 39.85 -31.19 -3.59
C GLN A 213 40.13 -32.02 -2.33
N GLY A 214 39.65 -33.28 -2.26
CA GLY A 214 39.88 -34.17 -1.12
C GLY A 214 39.31 -33.64 0.21
N TRP A 215 38.16 -32.97 0.19
CA TRP A 215 37.56 -32.43 1.42
C TRP A 215 37.04 -33.52 2.34
N ASP A 216 37.20 -33.32 3.65
CA ASP A 216 36.59 -34.18 4.66
C ASP A 216 35.04 -34.00 4.73
N GLY A 217 34.38 -34.97 5.35
CA GLY A 217 32.92 -34.95 5.50
C GLY A 217 32.39 -33.75 6.29
N THR A 218 33.21 -33.17 7.19
CA THR A 218 32.79 -32.03 8.02
C THR A 218 32.84 -30.71 7.25
N ASN A 219 33.90 -30.46 6.45
CA ASN A 219 34.05 -29.27 5.62
C ASN A 219 33.02 -29.26 4.48
N LEU A 220 32.74 -30.43 3.87
CA LEU A 220 31.66 -30.56 2.89
C LEU A 220 30.31 -30.16 3.49
N ARG A 221 29.95 -30.68 4.68
CA ARG A 221 28.69 -30.32 5.36
C ARG A 221 28.64 -28.83 5.70
N ARG A 222 29.76 -28.23 6.14
CA ARG A 222 29.86 -26.79 6.43
C ARG A 222 29.59 -25.96 5.19
N ARG A 223 30.26 -26.26 4.07
CA ARG A 223 30.09 -25.54 2.80
C ARG A 223 28.69 -25.74 2.20
N GLN A 224 28.13 -26.96 2.29
CA GLN A 224 26.75 -27.22 1.88
C GLN A 224 25.74 -26.36 2.64
N ARG A 225 25.95 -26.14 3.95
CA ARG A 225 25.08 -25.25 4.75
C ARG A 225 25.19 -23.80 4.29
N VAL A 226 26.39 -23.31 3.97
CA VAL A 226 26.61 -21.95 3.46
C VAL A 226 25.89 -21.75 2.12
N VAL A 227 26.12 -22.64 1.15
CA VAL A 227 25.49 -22.58 -0.18
C VAL A 227 23.97 -22.68 -0.07
N ARG A 228 23.46 -23.61 0.75
CA ARG A 228 22.01 -23.74 0.98
C ARG A 228 21.43 -22.46 1.57
N ARG A 229 22.09 -21.84 2.54
CA ARG A 229 21.64 -20.58 3.16
C ARG A 229 21.62 -19.45 2.13
N ALA A 230 22.66 -19.31 1.30
CA ALA A 230 22.72 -18.30 0.25
C ALA A 230 21.57 -18.46 -0.76
N VAL A 231 21.35 -19.68 -1.27
CA VAL A 231 20.25 -19.97 -2.21
C VAL A 231 18.89 -19.69 -1.58
N VAL A 232 18.64 -20.15 -0.34
CA VAL A 232 17.36 -19.90 0.34
C VAL A 232 17.14 -18.40 0.56
N ALA A 233 18.15 -17.69 1.06
CA ALA A 233 18.07 -16.25 1.30
C ALA A 233 17.75 -15.49 0.02
N TYR A 234 18.38 -15.86 -1.10
CA TYR A 234 18.14 -15.23 -2.40
C TYR A 234 16.71 -15.44 -2.90
N PHE A 235 16.23 -16.69 -2.93
CA PHE A 235 14.84 -16.98 -3.32
C PHE A 235 13.82 -16.24 -2.44
N THR A 236 14.07 -16.20 -1.12
CA THR A 236 13.20 -15.48 -0.19
C THR A 236 13.22 -13.97 -0.45
N ALA A 237 14.39 -13.37 -0.69
CA ALA A 237 14.52 -11.94 -0.97
C ALA A 237 13.80 -11.56 -2.28
N VAL A 238 14.07 -12.28 -3.38
CA VAL A 238 13.37 -12.07 -4.67
C VAL A 238 11.86 -12.21 -4.49
N MET A 239 11.41 -13.22 -3.74
CA MET A 239 9.98 -13.42 -3.52
C MET A 239 9.33 -12.30 -2.71
N ARG A 240 10.00 -11.79 -1.68
CA ARG A 240 9.50 -10.64 -0.93
C ARG A 240 9.35 -9.42 -1.84
N VAL A 241 10.35 -9.11 -2.65
CA VAL A 241 10.27 -8.00 -3.62
C VAL A 241 9.10 -8.19 -4.59
N ALA A 242 8.94 -9.38 -5.15
CA ALA A 242 7.84 -9.69 -6.08
C ALA A 242 6.46 -9.57 -5.42
N LEU A 243 6.29 -10.08 -4.19
CA LEU A 243 5.04 -9.98 -3.44
C LEU A 243 4.72 -8.53 -3.07
N PHE A 244 5.69 -7.75 -2.59
CA PHE A 244 5.49 -6.33 -2.29
C PHE A 244 5.13 -5.53 -3.56
N ALA A 245 5.75 -5.84 -4.70
CA ALA A 245 5.41 -5.24 -5.98
C ALA A 245 3.99 -5.62 -6.44
N ALA A 246 3.56 -6.87 -6.20
CA ALA A 246 2.18 -7.28 -6.46
C ALA A 246 1.17 -6.50 -5.60
N TRP A 247 1.46 -6.33 -4.31
CA TRP A 247 0.65 -5.52 -3.40
C TRP A 247 0.61 -4.05 -3.82
N GLU A 248 1.73 -3.46 -4.22
CA GLU A 248 1.79 -2.08 -4.72
C GLU A 248 0.83 -1.87 -5.91
N ARG A 249 0.81 -2.83 -6.85
CA ARG A 249 -0.10 -2.80 -8.01
C ARG A 249 -1.57 -2.95 -7.60
N LEU A 250 -1.89 -3.84 -6.67
CA LEU A 250 -3.26 -4.00 -6.17
C LEU A 250 -3.74 -2.72 -5.47
N PHE A 251 -2.87 -2.06 -4.69
CA PHE A 251 -3.17 -0.77 -4.09
C PHE A 251 -3.24 0.38 -5.10
N ALA A 252 -2.58 0.29 -6.25
CA ALA A 252 -2.78 1.27 -7.32
C ALA A 252 -4.24 1.27 -7.81
N LEU A 253 -4.91 0.11 -7.82
CA LEU A 253 -6.33 -0.03 -8.17
C LEU A 253 -7.29 0.53 -7.10
N TRP A 254 -6.80 0.87 -5.90
CA TRP A 254 -7.62 1.46 -4.84
C TRP A 254 -8.38 2.70 -5.29
N HIS A 255 -7.76 3.53 -6.14
CA HIS A 255 -8.40 4.73 -6.68
C HIS A 255 -9.62 4.38 -7.57
N VAL A 256 -9.59 3.24 -8.27
CA VAL A 256 -10.70 2.77 -9.11
C VAL A 256 -11.92 2.47 -8.25
N ALA A 257 -11.74 1.87 -7.07
CA ALA A 257 -12.82 1.62 -6.12
C ALA A 257 -13.27 2.90 -5.40
N HIS A 258 -12.37 3.83 -5.13
CA HIS A 258 -12.66 5.08 -4.40
C HIS A 258 -13.50 6.07 -5.24
N ILE A 259 -13.18 6.24 -6.52
CA ILE A 259 -13.79 7.26 -7.40
C ILE A 259 -15.33 7.14 -7.52
N PRO A 260 -15.94 5.95 -7.72
CA PRO A 260 -17.39 5.81 -7.78
C PRO A 260 -18.11 6.35 -6.54
N PHE A 261 -17.56 6.12 -5.34
CA PHE A 261 -18.15 6.66 -4.10
C PHE A 261 -18.03 8.18 -4.00
N VAL A 262 -16.98 8.78 -4.59
CA VAL A 262 -16.88 10.25 -4.69
C VAL A 262 -18.01 10.81 -5.55
N PHE A 263 -18.31 10.19 -6.70
CA PHE A 263 -19.43 10.61 -7.53
C PHE A 263 -20.77 10.45 -6.83
N LEU A 264 -20.99 9.30 -6.18
CA LEU A 264 -22.20 9.06 -5.40
C LEU A 264 -22.39 10.11 -4.30
N LEU A 265 -21.31 10.44 -3.58
CA LEU A 265 -21.29 11.46 -2.54
C LEU A 265 -21.64 12.84 -3.08
N VAL A 266 -21.04 13.25 -4.19
CA VAL A 266 -21.31 14.56 -4.80
C VAL A 266 -22.77 14.65 -5.22
N ILE A 267 -23.30 13.63 -5.89
CA ILE A 267 -24.70 13.61 -6.35
C ILE A 267 -25.65 13.65 -5.15
N ALA A 268 -25.47 12.74 -4.17
CA ALA A 268 -26.33 12.67 -3.00
C ALA A 268 -26.26 13.96 -2.15
N GLY A 269 -25.09 14.56 -2.03
CA GLY A 269 -24.88 15.83 -1.34
C GLY A 269 -25.60 17.00 -2.02
N VAL A 270 -25.50 17.13 -3.35
CA VAL A 270 -26.23 18.16 -4.11
C VAL A 270 -27.74 17.96 -3.97
N VAL A 271 -28.23 16.73 -4.14
CA VAL A 271 -29.66 16.41 -3.98
C VAL A 271 -30.13 16.71 -2.56
N HIS A 272 -29.29 16.47 -1.54
CA HIS A 272 -29.62 16.76 -0.15
C HIS A 272 -29.80 18.26 0.08
N VAL A 273 -28.86 19.09 -0.38
CA VAL A 273 -28.95 20.55 -0.25
C VAL A 273 -30.18 21.09 -0.99
N VAL A 274 -30.44 20.62 -2.22
CA VAL A 274 -31.60 21.05 -2.99
C VAL A 274 -32.90 20.64 -2.29
N ALA A 275 -33.00 19.40 -1.81
CA ALA A 275 -34.21 18.90 -1.15
C ALA A 275 -34.54 19.68 0.13
N VAL A 276 -33.52 20.11 0.89
CA VAL A 276 -33.71 20.88 2.14
C VAL A 276 -34.08 22.35 1.89
N HIS A 277 -33.72 22.93 0.73
CA HIS A 277 -34.04 24.32 0.40
C HIS A 277 -35.26 24.48 -0.53
N ALA A 278 -35.70 23.40 -1.17
CA ALA A 278 -36.87 23.41 -2.05
C ALA A 278 -38.20 23.11 -1.34
N TYR A 279 -38.14 22.58 -0.10
CA TYR A 279 -39.26 22.29 0.78
C TYR A 279 -39.12 23.09 2.08
#